data_AF-A0A2M7U3L0-F1
#
_entry.id   AF-A0A2M7U3L0-F1
#
_cell.length_a   1.000
_cell.length_b   1.000
_cell.length_c   1.000
_cell.angle_alpha   90.00
_cell.angle_beta   90.00
_cell.angle_gamma   90.00
#
_symmetry.space_group_name_H-M   'P 1'
#
loop_
_entity.id
_entity.type
_entity.pdbx_description
1 polymer ?
#
loop_
_entity_poly.entity_id
_entity_poly.type
_entity_poly.pdbx_seq_one_letter_code
_entity_poly.pdbx_strand_id
1 'polypeptide(L)'
;LRQSFDTKLPQLDILRNWEIGPILEMVSSRTNSPYTSSMGRLFDAISALAGGPGEIRYEGEAAIALMQACTDLNVPPFTFGIRSQESVKILCVKPLIRDVAHAILDGADFTMISNRFHRTLVNWLVKILELARRSTGINQIVLSGGVFQNEILLEALIPRLQSKNFEVFAHELVPTNDGGLALGQALIGQKYLEKMRLKQKG
;
A
#
# COMPACT_ATOMS: atom_id res chain seq x y z
N LEU A 1 -15.34 2.85 8.54
CA LEU A 1 -14.92 3.71 9.67
C LEU A 1 -15.64 3.29 10.95
N ARG A 2 -16.95 3.50 11.17
CA ARG A 2 -17.64 3.12 12.44
C ARG A 2 -17.38 1.70 12.98
N GLN A 3 -17.32 0.66 12.13
CA GLN A 3 -17.01 -0.71 12.58
C GLN A 3 -15.55 -0.97 12.99
N SER A 4 -14.66 0.02 12.83
CA SER A 4 -13.25 -0.08 13.17
C SER A 4 -12.88 0.76 14.39
N PHE A 5 -13.74 1.67 14.86
CA PHE A 5 -13.42 2.73 15.83
C PHE A 5 -14.21 2.65 17.16
N ASP A 6 -15.00 1.60 17.40
CA ASP A 6 -16.02 1.63 18.45
C ASP A 6 -16.85 2.94 18.42
N THR A 7 -17.32 3.45 19.55
CA THR A 7 -18.19 4.65 19.63
C THR A 7 -17.46 5.99 19.58
N LYS A 8 -16.12 6.02 19.56
CA LYS A 8 -15.33 7.26 19.53
C LYS A 8 -14.43 7.33 18.30
N LEU A 9 -14.85 8.14 17.33
CA LEU A 9 -13.97 8.59 16.25
C LEU A 9 -13.02 9.67 16.80
N PRO A 10 -11.72 9.66 16.45
CA PRO A 10 -10.85 10.80 16.71
C PRO A 10 -11.43 12.04 16.04
N GLN A 11 -11.20 13.21 16.64
CA GLN A 11 -11.50 14.46 15.97
C GLN A 11 -10.57 14.57 14.76
N LEU A 12 -11.10 14.29 13.58
CA LEU A 12 -10.41 14.44 12.33
C LEU A 12 -10.55 15.91 11.91
N ASP A 13 -9.55 16.73 12.25
CA ASP A 13 -9.58 18.17 11.94
C ASP A 13 -9.79 18.44 10.44
N ILE A 14 -9.31 17.55 9.57
CA ILE A 14 -9.54 17.59 8.12
C ILE A 14 -11.03 17.57 7.74
N LEU A 15 -11.90 16.98 8.58
CA LEU A 15 -13.34 16.90 8.36
C LEU A 15 -14.13 17.97 9.12
N ARG A 16 -13.48 18.81 9.92
CA ARG A 16 -14.14 19.75 10.84
C ARG A 16 -15.12 20.71 10.15
N ASN A 17 -14.83 21.05 8.89
CA ASN A 17 -15.63 21.97 8.08
C ASN A 17 -16.42 21.28 6.96
N TRP A 18 -16.49 19.95 6.96
CA TRP A 18 -17.10 19.17 5.89
C TRP A 18 -18.43 18.56 6.34
N GLU A 19 -19.48 18.70 5.52
CA GLU A 19 -20.71 17.92 5.68
C GLU A 19 -20.50 16.49 5.19
N ILE A 20 -20.13 15.59 6.11
CA ILE A 20 -19.82 14.20 5.77
C ILE A 20 -21.04 13.29 5.62
N GLY A 21 -22.23 13.75 6.00
CA GLY A 21 -23.49 12.97 5.95
C GLY A 21 -23.78 12.40 4.56
N PRO A 22 -23.85 13.24 3.51
CA PRO A 22 -24.07 12.78 2.13
C PRO A 22 -22.99 11.80 1.64
N ILE A 23 -21.73 12.02 2.00
CA ILE A 23 -20.62 11.13 1.62
C ILE A 23 -20.81 9.74 2.25
N LEU A 24 -21.18 9.68 3.53
CA LEU A 24 -21.46 8.41 4.20
C LEU A 24 -22.64 7.67 3.57
N GLU A 25 -23.66 8.40 3.15
CA GLU A 25 -24.81 7.83 2.43
C GLU A 25 -24.39 7.24 1.08
N MET A 26 -23.61 7.98 0.29
CA MET A 26 -23.05 7.51 -0.99
C MET A 26 -22.23 6.23 -0.80
N VAL A 27 -21.35 6.18 0.21
CA VAL A 27 -20.57 4.99 0.54
C VAL A 27 -21.47 3.82 0.95
N SER A 28 -22.47 4.05 1.79
CA SER A 28 -23.36 3.00 2.29
C SER A 28 -24.28 2.41 1.21
N SER A 29 -24.76 3.26 0.30
CA SER A 29 -25.60 2.90 -0.86
C SER A 29 -24.80 2.40 -2.06
N ARG A 30 -23.46 2.51 -2.00
CA ARG A 30 -22.52 2.24 -3.11
C ARG A 30 -22.73 3.14 -4.33
N THR A 31 -23.30 4.32 -4.14
CA THR A 31 -23.49 5.32 -5.20
C THR A 31 -22.20 6.10 -5.39
N ASN A 32 -21.64 6.12 -6.61
CA ASN A 32 -20.35 6.76 -6.93
C ASN A 32 -19.21 6.38 -5.95
N SER A 33 -19.23 5.15 -5.44
CA SER A 33 -18.27 4.64 -4.46
C SER A 33 -17.62 3.36 -4.98
N PRO A 34 -16.76 3.44 -6.01
CA PRO A 34 -16.08 2.28 -6.57
C PRO A 34 -15.16 1.62 -5.54
N TYR A 35 -15.02 0.30 -5.61
CA TYR A 35 -14.03 -0.41 -4.81
C TYR A 35 -12.61 -0.13 -5.31
N THR A 36 -11.66 -0.09 -4.37
CA THR A 36 -10.23 0.05 -4.69
C THR A 36 -9.39 -0.84 -3.80
N SER A 37 -8.31 -1.38 -4.37
CA SER A 37 -7.21 -2.05 -3.66
C SER A 37 -5.91 -1.26 -3.77
N SER A 38 -6.00 0.03 -4.12
CA SER A 38 -4.84 0.90 -4.31
C SER A 38 -4.08 1.12 -3.01
N MET A 39 -2.79 0.80 -3.03
CA MET A 39 -1.88 1.12 -1.94
C MET A 39 -1.70 2.64 -1.81
N GLY A 40 -1.69 3.40 -2.91
CA GLY A 40 -1.65 4.87 -2.86
C GLY A 40 -2.82 5.47 -2.08
N ARG A 41 -4.05 4.98 -2.32
CA ARG A 41 -5.23 5.39 -1.53
C ARG A 41 -5.14 4.98 -0.06
N LEU A 42 -4.44 3.89 0.26
CA LEU A 42 -4.16 3.52 1.65
C LEU A 42 -3.19 4.51 2.30
N PHE A 43 -2.12 4.91 1.62
CA PHE A 43 -1.21 5.97 2.10
C PHE A 43 -1.97 7.28 2.35
N ASP A 44 -2.81 7.70 1.40
CA ASP A 44 -3.61 8.92 1.55
C ASP A 44 -4.53 8.85 2.76
N ALA A 45 -5.21 7.71 2.95
CA ALA A 45 -6.10 7.50 4.09
C ALA A 45 -5.35 7.54 5.44
N ILE A 46 -4.17 6.91 5.52
CA ILE A 46 -3.36 6.92 6.74
C ILE A 46 -2.82 8.32 7.02
N SER A 47 -2.35 9.03 5.99
CA SER A 47 -1.87 10.42 6.12
C SER A 47 -2.97 11.34 6.62
N ALA A 48 -4.16 11.27 6.01
CA ALA A 48 -5.31 12.08 6.41
C ALA A 48 -5.76 11.79 7.84
N LEU A 49 -5.76 10.52 8.27
CA LEU A 49 -6.06 10.15 9.65
C LEU A 49 -5.03 10.72 10.63
N ALA A 50 -3.75 10.70 10.26
CA ALA A 50 -2.65 11.13 11.11
C ALA A 50 -2.47 12.67 11.19
N GLY A 51 -3.33 13.45 10.52
CA GLY A 51 -3.24 14.91 10.48
C GLY A 51 -2.24 15.45 9.46
N GLY A 52 -1.94 14.68 8.41
CA GLY A 52 -1.13 15.11 7.27
C GLY A 52 -1.83 16.16 6.38
N PRO A 53 -1.29 16.40 5.16
CA PRO A 53 -1.87 17.38 4.24
C PRO A 53 -3.37 17.12 3.99
N GLY A 54 -4.17 18.18 4.10
CA GLY A 54 -5.62 18.12 3.88
C GLY A 54 -5.96 18.03 2.40
N GLU A 55 -6.12 19.18 1.74
CA GLU A 55 -6.28 19.24 0.30
C GLU A 55 -4.92 19.03 -0.40
N ILE A 56 -4.83 17.98 -1.20
CA ILE A 56 -3.64 17.67 -1.99
C ILE A 56 -3.62 18.46 -3.31
N ARG A 57 -2.45 18.96 -3.69
CA ARG A 57 -2.19 19.78 -4.88
C ARG A 57 -1.66 18.97 -6.06
N TYR A 58 -1.10 17.80 -5.78
CA TYR A 58 -0.58 16.89 -6.79
C TYR A 58 -0.69 15.43 -6.33
N GLU A 59 -0.59 14.52 -7.29
CA GLU A 59 -0.68 13.08 -7.02
C GLU A 59 0.50 12.60 -6.18
N GLY A 60 0.19 11.91 -5.08
CA GLY A 60 1.19 11.34 -4.17
C GLY A 60 1.67 12.27 -3.05
N GLU A 61 1.19 13.51 -2.95
CA GLU A 61 1.62 14.47 -1.92
C GLU A 61 1.50 13.91 -0.50
N ALA A 62 0.36 13.31 -0.16
CA ALA A 62 0.13 12.70 1.16
C ALA A 62 1.06 11.50 1.43
N ALA A 63 1.32 10.67 0.41
CA ALA A 63 2.25 9.55 0.51
C ALA A 63 3.70 10.03 0.71
N ILE A 64 4.11 11.10 0.02
CA ILE A 64 5.42 11.74 0.18
C ILE A 64 5.55 12.35 1.57
N ALA A 65 4.51 13.03 2.08
CA ALA A 65 4.53 13.58 3.43
C ALA A 65 4.75 12.49 4.49
N LEU A 66 4.03 11.37 4.38
CA LEU A 66 4.28 10.21 5.25
C LEU A 66 5.73 9.73 5.12
N MET A 67 6.23 9.51 3.90
CA MET A 67 7.61 9.07 3.68
C MET A 67 8.62 10.02 4.34
N GLN A 68 8.51 11.32 4.11
CA GLN A 68 9.40 12.33 4.68
C GLN A 68 9.35 12.41 6.21
N ALA A 69 8.19 12.10 6.80
CA ALA A 69 8.05 12.05 8.25
C ALA A 69 8.59 10.75 8.87
N CYS A 70 8.91 9.72 8.08
CA CYS A 70 9.45 8.47 8.59
C CYS A 70 10.94 8.62 8.90
N THR A 71 11.32 8.44 10.16
CA THR A 71 12.69 8.60 10.66
C THR A 71 13.28 7.31 11.23
N ASP A 72 12.45 6.36 11.67
CA ASP A 72 12.92 5.11 12.29
C ASP A 72 11.93 3.96 12.07
N LEU A 73 12.42 2.85 11.53
CA LEU A 73 11.64 1.63 11.32
C LEU A 73 11.81 0.61 12.45
N ASN A 74 12.65 0.88 13.46
CA ASN A 74 12.84 0.05 14.65
C ASN A 74 11.75 0.27 15.71
N VAL A 75 10.51 0.41 15.25
CA VAL A 75 9.32 0.59 16.07
C VAL A 75 8.40 -0.65 15.99
N PRO A 76 7.49 -0.85 16.95
CA PRO A 76 6.47 -1.89 16.83
C PRO A 76 5.52 -1.60 15.64
N PRO A 77 5.25 -2.58 14.76
CA PRO A 77 4.26 -2.40 13.69
C PRO A 77 2.85 -2.23 14.27
N PHE A 78 1.92 -1.78 13.42
CA PHE A 78 0.49 -1.95 13.64
C PHE A 78 0.05 -3.37 13.30
N THR A 79 -1.09 -3.77 13.84
CA THR A 79 -1.71 -5.06 13.54
C THR A 79 -2.20 -5.09 12.10
N PHE A 80 -1.90 -6.17 11.39
CA PHE A 80 -2.50 -6.46 10.09
C PHE A 80 -2.94 -7.92 10.02
N GLY A 81 -3.93 -8.18 9.16
CA GLY A 81 -4.43 -9.53 8.91
C GLY A 81 -4.17 -9.97 7.49
N ILE A 82 -4.14 -11.28 7.28
CA ILE A 82 -4.21 -11.90 5.96
C ILE A 82 -5.32 -12.94 6.01
N ARG A 83 -6.31 -12.81 5.12
CA ARG A 83 -7.34 -13.82 4.93
C ARG A 83 -7.15 -14.51 3.59
N SER A 84 -7.61 -15.75 3.48
CA SER A 84 -7.65 -16.45 2.20
C SER A 84 -9.06 -16.34 1.64
N GLN A 85 -9.19 -15.96 0.37
CA GLN A 85 -10.43 -16.03 -0.39
C GLN A 85 -10.13 -16.75 -1.68
N GLU A 86 -10.64 -17.98 -1.82
CA GLU A 86 -10.31 -18.88 -2.93
C GLU A 86 -8.79 -19.05 -3.09
N SER A 87 -8.25 -18.79 -4.28
CA SER A 87 -6.81 -18.83 -4.59
C SER A 87 -6.07 -17.54 -4.22
N VAL A 88 -6.77 -16.50 -3.75
CA VAL A 88 -6.20 -15.18 -3.48
C VAL A 88 -5.97 -15.00 -1.98
N LYS A 89 -4.81 -14.45 -1.64
CA LYS A 89 -4.52 -13.96 -0.29
C LYS A 89 -4.87 -12.48 -0.21
N ILE A 90 -5.77 -12.13 0.70
CA ILE A 90 -6.25 -10.76 0.90
C ILE A 90 -5.63 -10.16 2.14
N LEU A 91 -4.99 -9.03 1.90
CA LEU A 91 -4.39 -8.15 2.88
C LEU A 91 -5.49 -7.34 3.57
N CYS A 92 -5.72 -7.59 4.86
CA CYS A 92 -6.78 -6.94 5.64
C CYS A 92 -6.30 -5.61 6.25
N VAL A 93 -6.79 -4.48 5.74
CA VAL A 93 -6.50 -3.13 6.26
C VAL A 93 -7.25 -2.76 7.54
N LYS A 94 -8.37 -3.44 7.84
CA LYS A 94 -9.25 -3.06 8.96
C LYS A 94 -8.53 -3.00 10.32
N PRO A 95 -7.70 -3.99 10.71
CA PRO A 95 -6.95 -3.92 11.97
C PRO A 95 -5.93 -2.78 11.99
N LEU A 96 -5.23 -2.54 10.88
CA LEU A 96 -4.27 -1.44 10.75
C LEU A 96 -4.94 -0.09 10.99
N ILE A 97 -6.08 0.16 10.33
CA ILE A 97 -6.82 1.42 10.49
C ILE A 97 -7.31 1.62 11.92
N ARG A 98 -7.70 0.54 12.61
CA ARG A 98 -8.09 0.60 14.03
C ARG A 98 -6.90 0.99 14.91
N ASP A 99 -5.76 0.33 14.74
CA ASP A 99 -4.61 0.61 15.59
C ASP A 99 -4.05 2.02 15.36
N VAL A 100 -4.08 2.50 14.11
CA VAL A 100 -3.73 3.90 13.77
C VAL A 100 -4.67 4.86 14.49
N ALA A 101 -5.97 4.61 14.45
CA ALA A 101 -6.95 5.43 15.16
C ALA A 101 -6.72 5.47 16.67
N HIS A 102 -6.44 4.32 17.28
CA HIS A 102 -6.15 4.24 18.71
C HIS A 102 -4.87 4.98 19.04
N ALA A 103 -3.81 4.82 18.24
CA ALA A 103 -2.56 5.55 18.43
C ALA A 103 -2.77 7.08 18.37
N ILE A 104 -3.61 7.58 17.46
CA ILE A 104 -3.97 9.00 17.38
C ILE A 104 -4.74 9.44 18.64
N LEU A 105 -5.70 8.65 19.11
CA LEU A 105 -6.45 8.93 20.34
C LEU A 105 -5.54 8.95 21.58
N ASP A 106 -4.47 8.15 21.56
CA ASP A 106 -3.44 8.10 22.60
C ASP A 106 -2.37 9.20 22.45
N GLY A 107 -2.51 10.10 21.46
CA GLY A 107 -1.63 11.26 21.26
C GLY A 107 -0.39 11.00 20.40
N ALA A 108 -0.36 9.94 19.60
CA ALA A 108 0.72 9.72 18.64
C ALA A 108 0.75 10.82 17.57
N ASP A 109 1.95 11.34 17.30
CA ASP A 109 2.18 12.33 16.26
C ASP A 109 2.30 11.69 14.86
N PHE A 110 2.34 12.55 13.84
CA PHE A 110 2.42 12.15 12.44
C PHE A 110 3.65 11.27 12.14
N THR A 111 4.80 11.59 12.76
CA THR A 111 6.06 10.84 12.65
C THR A 111 5.93 9.42 13.21
N MET A 112 5.37 9.27 14.41
CA MET A 112 5.15 7.97 15.04
C MET A 112 4.21 7.10 14.20
N ILE A 113 3.11 7.66 13.68
CA ILE A 113 2.22 6.93 12.77
C ILE A 113 2.96 6.52 11.50
N SER A 114 3.75 7.41 10.92
CA SER A 114 4.52 7.12 9.71
C SER A 114 5.53 5.98 9.92
N ASN A 115 6.34 6.06 10.98
CA ASN A 115 7.32 5.02 11.35
C ASN A 115 6.66 3.65 11.47
N ARG A 116 5.57 3.58 12.25
CA ARG A 116 4.85 2.32 12.49
C ARG A 116 4.16 1.83 11.23
N PHE A 117 3.61 2.72 10.40
CA PHE A 117 2.94 2.34 9.15
C PHE A 117 3.94 1.75 8.14
N HIS A 118 5.08 2.42 7.88
CA HIS A 118 6.11 1.88 6.98
C HIS A 118 6.66 0.54 7.49
N ARG A 119 6.91 0.42 8.79
CA ARG A 119 7.32 -0.85 9.41
C ARG A 119 6.26 -1.95 9.23
N THR A 120 4.99 -1.57 9.33
CA THR A 120 3.86 -2.49 9.07
C THR A 120 3.88 -2.97 7.63
N LEU A 121 4.03 -2.07 6.65
CA LEU A 121 4.07 -2.41 5.24
C LEU A 121 5.21 -3.38 4.91
N VAL A 122 6.41 -3.14 5.43
CA VAL A 122 7.56 -4.06 5.23
C VAL A 122 7.21 -5.45 5.74
N ASN A 123 6.73 -5.56 6.98
CA ASN A 123 6.35 -6.86 7.57
C ASN A 123 5.22 -7.54 6.80
N TRP A 124 4.26 -6.75 6.32
CA TRP A 124 3.10 -7.22 5.57
C TRP A 124 3.50 -7.79 4.21
N LEU A 125 4.32 -7.07 3.46
CA LEU A 125 4.84 -7.47 2.15
C LEU A 125 5.73 -8.71 2.26
N VAL A 126 6.65 -8.73 3.24
CA VAL A 126 7.47 -9.92 3.48
C VAL A 126 6.61 -11.15 3.75
N LYS A 127 5.58 -11.01 4.59
CA LYS A 127 4.70 -12.13 4.94
C LYS A 127 3.93 -12.66 3.73
N ILE A 128 3.38 -11.79 2.89
CA ILE A 128 2.61 -12.22 1.72
C ILE A 128 3.50 -12.87 0.66
N LEU A 129 4.72 -12.36 0.47
CA LEU A 129 5.70 -12.91 -0.47
C LEU A 129 6.19 -14.29 -0.02
N GLU A 130 6.40 -14.50 1.29
CA GLU A 130 6.69 -15.83 1.85
C GLU A 130 5.54 -16.82 1.63
N LEU A 131 4.29 -16.38 1.80
CA LEU A 131 3.12 -17.22 1.55
C LEU A 131 3.00 -17.56 0.06
N ALA A 132 3.23 -16.59 -0.82
CA ALA A 132 3.22 -16.81 -2.27
C ALA A 132 4.28 -17.84 -2.68
N ARG A 133 5.53 -17.70 -2.22
CA ARG A 133 6.61 -18.68 -2.47
C ARG A 133 6.23 -20.07 -2.00
N ARG A 134 5.63 -20.22 -0.82
CA ARG A 134 5.19 -21.53 -0.32
C ARG A 134 4.15 -22.19 -1.23
N SER A 135 3.29 -21.41 -1.86
CA SER A 135 2.27 -21.94 -2.77
C SER A 135 2.76 -22.19 -4.20
N THR A 136 3.78 -21.48 -4.68
CA THR A 136 4.18 -21.51 -6.10
C THR A 136 5.59 -22.04 -6.33
N GLY A 137 6.45 -22.08 -5.31
CA GLY A 137 7.88 -22.33 -5.43
C GLY A 137 8.69 -21.17 -6.03
N ILE A 138 8.05 -20.07 -6.41
CA ILE A 138 8.72 -18.93 -7.06
C ILE A 138 9.55 -18.16 -6.04
N ASN A 139 10.82 -17.94 -6.36
CA ASN A 139 11.78 -17.24 -5.49
C ASN A 139 12.21 -15.86 -6.03
N GLN A 140 11.79 -15.52 -7.24
CA GLN A 140 12.08 -14.23 -7.86
C GLN A 140 10.95 -13.24 -7.55
N ILE A 141 11.33 -12.03 -7.13
CA ILE A 141 10.41 -10.94 -6.79
C ILE A 141 10.77 -9.74 -7.64
N VAL A 142 9.77 -9.15 -8.29
CA VAL A 142 9.91 -7.87 -9.00
C VAL A 142 9.10 -6.82 -8.25
N LEU A 143 9.74 -5.72 -7.86
CA LEU A 143 9.12 -4.57 -7.21
C LEU A 143 8.93 -3.47 -8.26
N SER A 144 7.67 -3.10 -8.51
CA SER A 144 7.27 -2.14 -9.56
C SER A 144 5.98 -1.42 -9.17
N GLY A 145 5.72 -0.26 -9.78
CA GLY A 145 4.60 0.63 -9.47
C GLY A 145 5.05 1.85 -8.66
N GLY A 146 4.29 2.95 -8.73
CA GLY A 146 4.63 4.23 -8.12
C GLY A 146 4.84 4.21 -6.60
N VAL A 147 4.24 3.24 -5.90
CA VAL A 147 4.46 3.04 -4.44
C VAL A 147 5.92 2.76 -4.12
N PHE A 148 6.65 2.09 -5.01
CA PHE A 148 8.07 1.82 -4.84
C PHE A 148 8.96 3.00 -5.26
N GLN A 149 8.40 4.18 -5.53
CA GLN A 149 9.18 5.43 -5.45
C GLN A 149 9.48 5.81 -4.00
N ASN A 150 8.85 5.14 -3.03
CA ASN A 150 9.15 5.29 -1.62
C ASN A 150 10.47 4.59 -1.28
N GLU A 151 11.54 5.39 -1.17
CA GLU A 151 12.91 4.91 -0.91
C GLU A 151 13.01 4.17 0.43
N ILE A 152 12.36 4.69 1.48
CA ILE A 152 12.33 4.07 2.81
C ILE A 152 11.76 2.65 2.75
N LEU A 153 10.69 2.46 1.98
CA LEU A 153 10.08 1.15 1.79
C LEU A 153 11.02 0.21 1.04
N LEU A 154 11.67 0.66 -0.04
CA LEU A 154 12.61 -0.16 -0.81
C LEU A 154 13.83 -0.56 0.02
N GLU A 155 14.49 0.40 0.66
CA GLU A 155 15.68 0.19 1.49
C GLU A 155 15.43 -0.75 2.66
N ALA A 156 14.22 -0.74 3.21
CA ALA A 156 13.84 -1.66 4.29
C ALA A 156 13.39 -3.04 3.77
N LEU A 157 12.70 -3.09 2.63
CA LEU A 157 12.10 -4.31 2.11
C LEU A 157 13.12 -5.22 1.42
N ILE A 158 14.00 -4.66 0.57
CA ILE A 158 14.93 -5.43 -0.25
C ILE A 158 15.87 -6.28 0.64
N PRO A 159 16.58 -5.73 1.64
CA PRO A 159 17.47 -6.52 2.48
C PRO A 159 16.70 -7.59 3.28
N ARG A 160 15.47 -7.29 3.70
CA ARG A 160 14.63 -8.23 4.45
C ARG A 160 14.14 -9.41 3.61
N LEU A 161 13.91 -9.20 2.33
CA LEU A 161 13.59 -10.26 1.37
C LEU A 161 14.84 -11.07 1.01
N GLN A 162 15.96 -10.40 0.75
CA GLN A 162 17.25 -11.05 0.46
C GLN A 162 17.71 -11.92 1.64
N SER A 163 17.55 -11.47 2.89
CA SER A 163 17.84 -12.28 4.08
C SER A 163 16.96 -13.52 4.22
N LYS A 164 15.89 -13.62 3.43
CA LYS A 164 15.01 -14.79 3.32
C LYS A 164 15.27 -15.60 2.05
N ASN A 165 16.41 -15.36 1.41
CA ASN A 165 16.89 -15.98 0.18
C ASN A 165 16.01 -15.70 -1.05
N PHE A 166 15.27 -14.59 -1.07
CA PHE A 166 14.61 -14.15 -2.31
C PHE A 166 15.61 -13.46 -3.24
N GLU A 167 15.43 -13.67 -4.54
CA GLU A 167 16.08 -12.86 -5.57
C GLU A 167 15.15 -11.67 -5.89
N VAL A 168 15.62 -10.45 -5.65
CA VAL A 168 14.78 -9.25 -5.72
C VAL A 168 15.27 -8.33 -6.82
N PHE A 169 14.36 -7.94 -7.70
CA PHE A 169 14.58 -7.01 -8.80
C PHE A 169 13.73 -5.76 -8.57
N ALA A 170 14.31 -4.59 -8.80
CA ALA A 170 13.63 -3.31 -8.80
C ALA A 170 14.04 -2.51 -10.04
N HIS A 171 13.28 -1.46 -10.34
CA HIS A 171 13.60 -0.55 -11.43
C HIS A 171 14.84 0.29 -11.13
N GLU A 172 15.71 0.45 -12.13
CA GLU A 172 16.92 1.29 -12.07
C GLU A 172 17.03 2.20 -13.30
N LEU A 173 16.87 1.63 -14.50
CA LEU A 173 17.04 2.34 -15.78
C LEU A 173 15.78 3.03 -16.30
N VAL A 174 14.61 2.63 -15.80
CA VAL A 174 13.31 3.21 -16.14
C VAL A 174 12.54 3.50 -14.86
N PRO A 175 11.63 4.48 -14.84
CA PRO A 175 10.91 4.77 -13.62
C PRO A 175 9.93 3.64 -13.28
N THR A 176 9.77 3.37 -11.99
CA THR A 176 8.80 2.38 -11.47
C THR A 176 7.34 2.82 -11.64
N ASN A 177 7.10 4.10 -11.93
CA ASN A 177 5.76 4.66 -12.13
C ASN A 177 5.31 4.55 -13.60
N ASP A 178 4.21 5.21 -13.92
CA ASP A 178 3.57 5.12 -15.24
C ASP A 178 4.48 5.59 -16.40
N GLY A 179 5.52 6.38 -16.13
CA GLY A 179 6.54 6.72 -17.12
C GLY A 179 7.30 5.51 -17.68
N GLY A 180 7.37 4.39 -16.94
CA GLY A 180 8.01 3.15 -17.36
C GLY A 180 7.05 2.15 -18.02
N LEU A 181 5.75 2.44 -18.03
CA LEU A 181 4.71 1.49 -18.42
C LEU A 181 4.82 1.04 -19.88
N ALA A 182 5.17 1.98 -20.78
CA ALA A 182 5.30 1.72 -22.21
C ALA A 182 6.34 0.64 -22.54
N LEU A 183 7.45 0.57 -21.78
CA LEU A 183 8.46 -0.48 -21.96
C LEU A 183 7.90 -1.87 -21.63
N GLY A 184 7.20 -2.00 -20.50
CA GLY A 184 6.55 -3.25 -20.10
C GLY A 184 5.51 -3.70 -21.14
N GLN A 185 4.72 -2.76 -21.66
CA GLN A 185 3.73 -3.02 -22.72
C GLN A 185 4.39 -3.54 -24.01
N ALA A 186 5.49 -2.90 -24.45
CA ALA A 186 6.21 -3.31 -25.64
C ALA A 186 6.78 -4.73 -25.53
N LEU A 187 7.43 -5.05 -24.40
CA LEU A 187 8.04 -6.37 -24.16
C LEU A 187 6.99 -7.48 -24.05
N ILE A 188 5.87 -7.23 -23.36
CA ILE A 188 4.75 -8.18 -23.28
C ILE A 188 4.13 -8.40 -24.66
N GLY A 189 3.92 -7.31 -25.42
CA GLY A 189 3.40 -7.39 -26.78
C GLY A 189 4.30 -8.21 -27.71
N GLN A 190 5.62 -8.00 -27.63
CA GLN A 190 6.59 -8.80 -28.38
C GLN A 190 6.48 -10.29 -28.04
N LYS A 191 6.48 -10.64 -26.74
CA LYS A 191 6.37 -12.04 -26.29
C LYS A 191 5.05 -12.69 -26.70
N TYR A 192 3.96 -11.92 -26.68
CA TYR A 192 2.66 -12.37 -27.17
C TYR A 192 2.71 -12.74 -28.66
N LEU A 193 3.29 -11.87 -29.50
CA LEU A 193 3.43 -12.11 -30.95
C LEU A 193 4.32 -13.32 -31.27
N GLU A 194 5.43 -13.49 -30.53
CA GLU A 194 6.31 -14.67 -30.66
C GLU A 194 5.54 -15.98 -30.40
N LYS A 195 4.73 -16.01 -29.33
CA LYS A 195 3.91 -17.17 -28.98
C LYS A 195 2.85 -17.49 -30.04
N MET A 196 2.23 -16.47 -30.65
CA MET A 196 1.26 -16.68 -31.72
C MET A 196 1.90 -17.26 -32.99
N ARG A 197 3.10 -16.80 -33.35
CA ARG A 197 3.85 -17.31 -34.52
C ARG A 197 4.24 -18.78 -34.37
N LEU A 198 4.60 -19.21 -33.16
CA LEU A 198 4.93 -20.61 -32.89
C LEU A 198 3.71 -21.53 -33.01
N LYS A 199 2.52 -21.06 -32.60
CA LYS A 199 1.27 -21.82 -32.74
C LYS A 199 0.74 -21.96 -34.16
N GLN A 200 1.16 -21.10 -35.09
CA GLN A 200 0.77 -21.18 -36.50
C GLN A 200 1.71 -22.08 -37.32
N LYS A 201 2.85 -22.49 -36.74
CA LYS A 201 3.87 -23.31 -37.41
C LYS A 201 3.86 -24.79 -36.98
N GLY A 202 3.01 -25.18 -36.04
CA GLY A 202 2.82 -26.56 -35.59
C GLY A 202 1.36 -26.95 -35.75
#